data_AF-A0AAU4ZLF0-F1
#
_entry.id   AF-A0AAU4ZLF0-F1
#
_cell.length_a   1.000
_cell.length_b   1.000
_cell.length_c   1.000
_cell.angle_alpha   90.00
_cell.angle_beta   90.00
_cell.angle_gamma   90.00
#
_symmetry.space_group_name_H-M   'P 1'
#
loop_
_entity.id
_entity.type
_entity.pdbx_description
1 polymer ?
#
loop_
_entity_poly.entity_id
_entity_poly.type
_entity_poly.pdbx_seq_one_letter_code
_entity_poly.pdbx_strand_id
1 'polypeptide(L)' 'MKEGPGRENPAMWPLADTGPCCTALVSAGALDTKSGPKATVDGQVVDDMDVPIPGLYEVGNCVASPSARVGLSAARSAR' A
#
# COMPACT_ATOMS: atom_id res chain seq x y z
N MET A 1 -13.87 22.19 3.84
CA MET A 1 -12.74 22.26 4.79
C MET A 1 -12.87 23.56 5.56
N LYS A 2 -12.85 23.55 6.90
CA LYS A 2 -13.04 24.78 7.68
C LYS A 2 -11.82 25.70 7.48
N GLU A 3 -12.04 26.89 6.96
CA GLU A 3 -11.00 27.92 6.87
C GLU A 3 -10.86 28.59 8.24
N GLY A 4 -9.61 28.75 8.70
CA GLY A 4 -9.28 29.39 9.97
C GLY A 4 -8.26 30.51 9.72
N PRO A 5 -8.26 31.57 10.55
CA PRO A 5 -7.32 32.69 10.40
C PRO A 5 -5.86 32.20 10.55
N GLY A 6 -4.98 32.62 9.65
CA GLY A 6 -3.54 32.27 9.67
C GLY A 6 -3.16 30.94 8.98
N ARG A 7 -4.05 30.35 8.19
CA ARG A 7 -3.80 29.11 7.44
C ARG A 7 -2.96 29.37 6.18
N GLU A 8 -1.67 29.04 6.25
CA GLU A 8 -0.77 28.99 5.07
C GLU A 8 -0.62 27.56 4.53
N ASN A 9 -0.72 26.54 5.40
CA ASN A 9 -0.61 25.12 5.01
C ASN A 9 -1.92 24.36 5.34
N PRO A 10 -2.64 23.83 4.34
CA PRO A 10 -3.88 23.09 4.56
C PRO A 10 -3.71 21.72 5.24
N ALA A 11 -2.47 21.19 5.34
CA ALA A 11 -2.17 19.92 6.00
C ALA A 11 -1.87 20.05 7.50
N MET A 12 -1.77 21.28 8.03
CA MET A 12 -1.48 21.52 9.44
C MET A 12 -2.66 22.16 10.17
N TRP A 13 -2.89 21.72 11.40
CA TRP A 13 -3.84 22.34 12.31
C TRP A 13 -3.18 22.52 13.68
N PRO A 14 -3.36 23.69 14.34
CA PRO A 14 -2.80 23.90 15.67
C PRO A 14 -3.38 22.90 16.68
N LEU A 15 -2.52 22.39 17.56
CA LEU A 15 -2.98 21.65 18.73
C LEU A 15 -3.75 22.61 19.65
N ALA A 16 -4.79 22.13 20.32
CA ALA A 16 -5.56 22.97 21.23
C ALA A 16 -4.74 23.28 22.50
N ASP A 17 -4.63 24.56 22.85
CA ASP A 17 -3.90 25.01 24.06
C ASP A 17 -4.62 24.62 25.37
N THR A 18 -5.93 24.41 25.32
CA THR A 18 -6.77 24.05 26.48
C THR A 18 -7.88 23.08 26.08
N GLY A 19 -8.10 22.03 26.88
CA GLY A 19 -9.13 21.02 26.65
C GLY A 19 -8.63 19.60 26.96
N PRO A 20 -9.48 18.57 26.87
CA PRO A 20 -9.03 17.20 27.02
C PRO A 20 -8.05 16.83 25.90
N CYS A 21 -6.80 16.57 26.26
CA CYS A 21 -5.78 16.09 25.33
C CYS A 21 -5.94 14.59 25.11
N CYS A 22 -6.16 14.17 23.86
CA CYS A 22 -6.18 12.75 23.50
C CYS A 22 -4.75 12.23 23.34
N THR A 23 -4.41 11.12 24.01
CA THR A 23 -3.14 10.39 23.79
C THR A 23 -3.45 9.09 23.06
N ALA A 24 -2.67 8.76 22.04
CA ALA A 24 -2.78 7.51 21.29
C ALA A 24 -1.44 6.79 21.27
N LEU A 25 -1.47 5.49 21.52
CA LEU A 25 -0.33 4.61 21.27
C LEU A 25 -0.32 4.22 19.79
N VAL A 26 0.84 4.34 19.17
CA VAL A 26 1.02 4.01 17.75
C VAL A 26 2.05 2.90 17.63
N SER A 27 1.67 1.83 16.94
CA SER A 27 2.50 0.65 16.69
C SER A 27 2.47 0.30 15.21
N ALA A 28 3.47 -0.43 14.73
CA ALA A 28 3.48 -0.93 13.37
C ALA A 28 2.36 -1.95 13.14
N GLY A 29 1.68 -1.87 12.00
CA GLY A 29 0.67 -2.84 11.56
C GLY A 29 0.93 -3.26 10.11
N ALA A 30 0.65 -4.53 9.80
CA ALA A 30 0.65 -5.04 8.42
C ALA A 30 -0.77 -4.92 7.85
N LEU A 31 -0.92 -4.29 6.69
CA LEU A 31 -2.20 -4.11 6.01
C LEU A 31 -2.50 -5.25 5.03
N ASP A 32 -1.46 -5.81 4.40
CA ASP A 32 -1.52 -6.93 3.46
C ASP A 32 -0.12 -7.58 3.32
N THR A 33 -0.02 -8.77 2.76
CA THR A 33 1.25 -9.40 2.38
C THR A 33 1.61 -9.07 0.95
N LYS A 34 2.90 -8.94 0.65
CA LYS A 34 3.42 -8.81 -0.72
C LYS A 34 4.08 -10.08 -1.23
N SER A 35 3.89 -11.16 -0.49
CA SER A 35 4.40 -12.48 -0.82
C SER A 35 3.49 -13.14 -1.83
N GLY A 36 4.06 -13.98 -2.68
CA GLY A 36 3.34 -14.73 -3.68
C GLY A 36 4.30 -15.50 -4.56
N PRO A 37 3.81 -16.29 -5.52
CA PRO A 37 4.65 -16.89 -6.53
C PRO A 37 5.30 -15.80 -7.39
N LYS A 38 6.44 -16.14 -8.00
CA LYS A 38 7.06 -15.30 -9.02
C LYS A 38 6.18 -15.32 -10.27
N ALA A 39 6.07 -14.17 -10.93
CA ALA A 39 5.34 -14.06 -12.18
C ALA A 39 6.09 -13.23 -13.21
N THR A 40 5.75 -13.45 -14.48
CA THR A 40 6.22 -12.64 -15.61
C THR A 40 5.59 -11.23 -15.57
N VAL A 41 6.04 -10.35 -16.47
CA VAL A 41 5.47 -8.99 -16.63
C VAL A 41 3.99 -9.00 -17.02
N ASP A 42 3.51 -10.09 -17.61
CA ASP A 42 2.12 -10.30 -18.02
C ASP A 42 1.29 -11.00 -16.91
N GLY A 43 1.88 -11.28 -15.75
CA GLY A 43 1.21 -11.90 -14.60
C GLY A 43 1.13 -13.42 -14.64
N GLN A 44 1.88 -14.09 -15.54
CA GLN A 44 1.90 -15.55 -15.61
C GLN A 44 2.80 -16.13 -14.52
N VAL A 45 2.30 -17.08 -13.74
CA VAL A 45 3.08 -17.73 -12.67
C VAL A 45 4.19 -18.59 -13.29
N VAL A 46 5.38 -18.53 -12.69
CA VAL A 46 6.52 -19.39 -13.07
C VAL A 46 6.80 -20.45 -12.01
N ASP A 47 7.35 -21.58 -12.43
CA ASP A 47 7.83 -22.64 -11.54
C ASP A 47 9.21 -22.31 -10.92
N ASP A 48 9.78 -23.26 -10.18
CA ASP A 48 11.08 -23.13 -9.52
C ASP A 48 12.28 -23.08 -10.50
N MET A 49 12.02 -23.36 -11.79
CA MET A 49 12.98 -23.27 -12.89
C MET A 49 12.74 -22.03 -13.78
N ASP A 50 11.92 -21.08 -13.33
CA ASP A 50 11.54 -19.87 -14.06
C ASP A 50 10.76 -20.14 -15.37
N VAL A 51 10.12 -21.31 -15.51
CA VAL A 51 9.30 -21.66 -16.67
C VAL A 51 7.84 -21.24 -16.43
N PRO A 52 7.20 -20.50 -17.36
CA PRO A 52 5.80 -20.12 -17.22
C PRO A 52 4.86 -21.33 -17.23
N ILE A 53 3.96 -21.39 -16.25
CA ILE A 53 2.96 -22.46 -16.13
C ILE A 53 1.75 -22.11 -17.03
N PRO A 54 1.42 -22.93 -18.04
CA PRO A 54 0.31 -22.62 -18.96
C PRO A 54 -1.03 -22.52 -18.24
N GLY A 55 -1.74 -21.40 -18.44
CA GLY A 55 -3.08 -21.18 -17.89
C GLY A 55 -3.13 -20.68 -16.44
N LEU A 56 -1.97 -20.51 -15.77
CA LEU A 56 -1.91 -20.03 -14.39
C LEU A 56 -1.41 -18.57 -14.33
N TYR A 57 -2.26 -17.68 -13.84
CA TYR A 57 -2.00 -16.24 -13.75
C TYR A 57 -2.42 -15.69 -12.38
N GLU A 58 -1.65 -14.75 -11.84
CA GLU A 58 -1.97 -14.06 -10.59
C GLU A 58 -1.67 -12.56 -10.66
N VAL A 59 -2.48 -11.76 -9.98
CA VAL A 59 -2.39 -10.29 -9.98
C VAL A 59 -2.71 -9.75 -8.58
N GLY A 60 -2.07 -8.65 -8.19
CA GLY A 60 -2.33 -7.98 -6.91
C GLY A 60 -1.44 -8.49 -5.78
N ASN A 61 -1.99 -8.58 -4.58
CA ASN A 61 -1.22 -8.95 -3.38
C ASN A 61 -0.93 -10.46 -3.28
N CYS A 62 -1.58 -11.28 -4.12
CA CYS A 62 -1.36 -12.71 -4.17
C CYS A 62 -0.05 -13.10 -4.88
N VAL A 63 0.51 -12.20 -5.71
CA VAL A 63 1.77 -12.42 -6.46
C VAL A 63 2.92 -11.65 -5.79
N ALA A 64 4.15 -12.17 -5.92
CA ALA A 64 5.33 -11.49 -5.40
C ALA A 64 5.42 -10.05 -5.96
N SER A 65 5.25 -9.06 -5.09
CA SER A 65 5.14 -7.67 -5.54
C SER A 65 6.50 -7.14 -6.04
N PRO A 66 6.57 -6.49 -7.22
CA PRO A 66 7.81 -5.91 -7.74
C PRO A 66 8.34 -4.75 -6.87
N SER A 67 7.48 -4.13 -6.07
CA SER A 67 7.85 -3.06 -5.14
C SER A 67 8.52 -3.56 -3.85
N ALA A 68 8.61 -4.88 -3.65
CA ALA A 68 9.27 -5.53 -2.51
C ALA A 68 8.99 -4.83 -1.16
N ARG A 69 10.02 -4.24 -0.53
CA ARG A 69 9.95 -3.64 0.80
C ARG A 69 9.11 -2.35 0.87
N VAL A 70 8.81 -1.70 -0.26
CA VAL A 70 8.13 -0.39 -0.30
C VAL A 70 6.66 -0.56 -0.69
N GLY A 71 5.75 -0.13 0.17
CA GLY A 71 4.30 -0.16 -0.08
C GLY A 71 3.92 0.89 -1.12
N LEU A 72 3.71 0.46 -2.37
CA LEU A 72 3.10 1.29 -3.40
C LEU A 72 1.69 0.76 -3.63
N SER A 73 0.67 1.59 -3.46
CA SER A 73 -0.69 1.26 -3.87
C SER A 73 -0.68 0.90 -5.37
N ALA A 74 -0.97 -0.35 -5.70
CA ALA A 74 -1.08 -0.81 -7.08
C ALA A 74 -2.56 -1.10 -7.40
N ALA A 75 -3.29 -0.06 -7.79
CA ALA A 75 -4.55 -0.22 -8.49
C ALA A 75 -4.31 0.17 -9.96
N ARG A 76 -4.21 -0.81 -10.85
CA ARG A 76 -4.45 -0.56 -12.28
C ARG A 76 -5.70 -1.35 -12.68
N SER A 77 -6.74 -0.60 -12.99
CA SER A 77 -7.96 -1.10 -13.63
C SER A 77 -7.57 -1.77 -14.93
N ALA A 78 -7.87 -3.07 -15.08
CA ALA A 78 -8.04 -3.64 -16.41
C ALA A 78 -9.27 -2.97 -17.04
N ARG A 79 -9.13 -2.65 -18.32
CA ARG A 79 -10.14 -1.94 -19.12
C ARG A 79 -11.16 -2.93 -19.68
#